data_AF-A0A4Y8C8Z6-F1
#
_entry.id   AF-A0A4Y8C8Z6-F1
#
_cell.length_a   1.000
_cell.length_b   1.000
_cell.length_c   1.000
_cell.angle_alpha   90.00
_cell.angle_beta   90.00
_cell.angle_gamma   90.00
#
_symmetry.space_group_name_H-M   'P 1'
#
loop_
_entity.id
_entity.type
_entity.pdbx_description
1 polymer ?
#
loop_
_entity_poly.entity_id
_entity_poly.type
_entity_poly.pdbx_seq_one_letter_code
_entity_poly.pdbx_strand_id
1 'polypeptide(L)'
;AQEYEMKKFQEARENLTKNAKAVAQKETMVIALGDKNKPAIYVFSDPECPYCREHLAQIDDELKNYQVNYILTPVHGKSAFEKSALIYKEAKKAKNDKEKIAILNKYYDANIKNYPKVSDTELKEVFSLYEKYRSLGLS
;
A
#
# COMPACT_ATOMS: atom_id res chain seq x y z
N ALA A 1 -10.32 25.65 -16.17
CA ALA A 1 -9.21 24.67 -16.14
C ALA A 1 -9.24 23.87 -14.84
N GLN A 2 -9.09 24.49 -13.67
CA GLN A 2 -9.05 23.80 -12.37
C GLN A 2 -10.33 23.01 -12.04
N GLU A 3 -11.52 23.57 -12.28
CA GLU A 3 -12.80 22.89 -12.02
C GLU A 3 -13.00 21.63 -12.90
N TYR A 4 -12.51 21.67 -14.14
CA TYR A 4 -12.54 20.54 -15.06
C TYR A 4 -11.60 19.40 -14.61
N GLU A 5 -10.39 19.75 -14.17
CA GLU A 5 -9.44 18.77 -13.60
C GLU A 5 -9.97 18.16 -12.30
N MET A 6 -10.60 18.97 -11.44
CA MET A 6 -11.24 18.47 -10.22
C MET A 6 -12.38 17.51 -10.51
N LYS A 7 -13.21 17.81 -11.51
CA LYS A 7 -14.30 16.92 -11.94
C LYS A 7 -13.76 15.59 -12.47
N LYS A 8 -12.74 15.62 -13.33
CA LYS A 8 -12.06 14.41 -13.81
C LYS A 8 -11.48 13.58 -12.67
N PHE A 9 -10.87 14.23 -11.68
CA PHE A 9 -10.31 13.55 -10.52
C PHE A 9 -11.40 12.90 -9.66
N GLN A 10 -12.53 13.58 -9.45
CA GLN A 10 -13.69 13.00 -8.75
C GLN A 10 -14.24 11.77 -9.49
N GLU A 11 -14.44 11.89 -10.81
CA GLU A 11 -14.89 10.78 -11.65
C GLU A 11 -13.92 9.58 -11.61
N ALA A 12 -12.61 9.84 -11.68
CA ALA A 12 -11.59 8.80 -11.54
C ALA A 12 -11.64 8.10 -10.17
N ARG A 13 -11.79 8.87 -9.08
CA ARG A 13 -11.92 8.33 -7.72
C ARG A 13 -13.18 7.50 -7.54
N GLU A 14 -14.31 7.95 -8.07
CA GLU A 14 -15.57 7.21 -8.02
C GLU A 14 -15.48 5.90 -8.80
N ASN A 15 -14.90 5.94 -9.99
CA ASN A 15 -14.67 4.75 -10.81
C ASN A 15 -13.75 3.75 -10.12
N LEU A 16 -12.62 4.21 -9.56
CA LEU A 16 -11.73 3.37 -8.76
C LEU A 16 -12.48 2.76 -7.57
N THR A 17 -13.24 3.57 -6.84
CA THR A 17 -14.00 3.09 -5.67
C THR A 17 -15.01 2.02 -6.07
N LYS A 18 -15.73 2.22 -7.18
CA LYS A 18 -16.71 1.27 -7.70
C LYS A 18 -16.06 -0.05 -8.14
N ASN A 19 -14.92 0.02 -8.83
CA ASN A 19 -14.28 -1.13 -9.46
C ASN A 19 -13.35 -1.90 -8.51
N ALA A 20 -12.59 -1.18 -7.68
CA ALA A 20 -11.58 -1.78 -6.82
C ALA A 20 -12.10 -2.24 -5.45
N LYS A 21 -13.22 -1.70 -4.94
CA LYS A 21 -13.71 -2.05 -3.59
C LYS A 21 -13.90 -3.56 -3.39
N ALA A 22 -14.67 -4.21 -4.26
CA ALA A 22 -14.94 -5.64 -4.15
C ALA A 22 -13.67 -6.48 -4.38
N VAL A 23 -12.72 -5.96 -5.14
CA VAL A 23 -11.44 -6.63 -5.44
C VAL A 23 -10.50 -6.52 -4.24
N ALA A 24 -10.37 -5.34 -3.64
CA ALA A 24 -9.57 -5.08 -2.45
C ALA A 24 -10.06 -5.89 -1.24
N GLN A 25 -11.38 -6.01 -1.06
CA GLN A 25 -11.98 -6.83 0.00
C GLN A 25 -11.66 -8.33 -0.10
N LYS A 26 -11.23 -8.80 -1.27
CA LYS A 26 -10.82 -10.19 -1.52
C LYS A 26 -9.33 -10.33 -1.76
N GLU A 27 -8.56 -9.25 -1.61
CA GLU A 27 -7.12 -9.26 -1.81
C GLU A 27 -6.43 -10.04 -0.70
N THR A 28 -5.48 -10.89 -1.09
CA THR A 28 -4.69 -11.69 -0.15
C THR A 28 -3.31 -11.06 0.07
N MET A 29 -2.83 -10.27 -0.88
CA MET A 29 -1.56 -9.54 -0.78
C MET A 29 -1.75 -8.22 -0.02
N VAL A 30 -2.10 -8.33 1.26
CA VAL A 30 -2.44 -7.22 2.16
C VAL A 30 -1.58 -7.27 3.42
N ILE A 31 -1.14 -6.10 3.88
CA ILE A 31 -0.57 -5.94 5.23
C ILE A 31 -1.66 -5.37 6.13
N ALA A 32 -2.38 -6.27 6.81
CA ALA A 32 -3.44 -5.91 7.74
C ALA A 32 -2.86 -5.53 9.10
N LEU A 33 -3.30 -4.39 9.63
CA LEU A 33 -2.97 -3.84 10.95
C LEU A 33 -4.25 -3.53 11.72
N GLY A 34 -4.21 -3.73 13.04
CA GLY A 34 -5.29 -3.38 13.95
C GLY A 34 -6.29 -4.51 14.20
N ASP A 35 -7.33 -4.15 14.94
CA ASP A 35 -8.38 -5.09 15.34
C ASP A 35 -9.31 -5.40 14.17
N LYS A 36 -9.40 -6.68 13.79
CA LYS A 36 -10.26 -7.21 12.73
C LYS A 36 -11.76 -6.98 12.95
N ASN A 37 -12.18 -6.61 14.16
CA ASN A 37 -13.58 -6.30 14.46
C ASN A 37 -13.95 -4.84 14.19
N LYS A 38 -12.98 -3.98 13.91
CA LYS A 38 -13.20 -2.57 13.55
C LYS A 38 -13.52 -2.43 12.05
N PRO A 39 -14.15 -1.31 11.62
CA PRO A 39 -14.34 -1.06 10.20
C PRO A 39 -13.01 -1.08 9.44
N ALA A 40 -12.99 -1.77 8.30
CA ALA A 40 -11.80 -1.93 7.48
C ALA A 40 -11.63 -0.76 6.50
N ILE A 41 -10.45 -0.15 6.50
CA ILE A 41 -10.00 0.77 5.44
C ILE A 41 -8.91 0.09 4.60
N TYR A 42 -8.88 0.40 3.31
CA TYR A 42 -7.89 -0.12 2.36
C TYR A 42 -7.06 1.05 1.84
N VAL A 43 -5.74 0.94 2.02
CA VAL A 43 -4.80 2.02 1.73
C VAL A 43 -3.88 1.56 0.61
N PHE A 44 -4.04 2.15 -0.57
CA PHE A 44 -3.11 2.01 -1.68
C PHE A 44 -1.90 2.89 -1.40
N SER A 45 -0.71 2.28 -1.34
CA SER A 45 0.47 2.97 -0.81
C SER A 45 1.74 2.64 -1.59
N ASP A 46 2.65 3.60 -1.63
CA ASP A 46 3.98 3.46 -2.23
C ASP A 46 5.04 3.80 -1.17
N PRO A 47 6.03 2.91 -0.91
CA PRO A 47 7.11 3.16 0.05
C PRO A 47 7.97 4.41 -0.22
N GLU A 48 7.99 4.92 -1.44
CA GLU A 48 8.78 6.11 -1.82
C GLU A 48 7.93 7.38 -1.97
N CYS A 49 6.61 7.29 -1.78
CA CYS A 49 5.73 8.46 -1.77
C CYS A 49 5.79 9.19 -0.41
N PRO A 50 6.13 10.49 -0.36
CA PRO A 50 6.19 11.27 0.89
C PRO A 50 4.86 11.27 1.66
N TYR A 51 3.73 11.45 0.96
CA TYR A 51 2.41 11.46 1.60
C TYR A 51 2.01 10.09 2.16
N CYS A 52 2.41 9.01 1.50
CA CYS A 52 2.20 7.65 2.01
C CYS A 52 2.98 7.41 3.31
N ARG A 53 4.18 7.99 3.42
CA ARG A 53 4.97 7.96 4.66
C ARG A 53 4.36 8.79 5.77
N GLU A 54 3.85 9.98 5.46
CA GLU A 54 3.15 10.82 6.44
C GLU A 54 1.92 10.10 6.99
N HIS A 55 1.13 9.46 6.12
CA HIS A 55 0.01 8.61 6.55
C HIS A 55 0.48 7.46 7.47
N LEU A 56 1.57 6.77 7.12
CA LEU A 56 2.13 5.72 7.96
C LEU A 56 2.61 6.24 9.33
N ALA A 57 3.12 7.47 9.41
CA ALA A 57 3.53 8.07 10.67
C ALA A 57 2.37 8.32 11.65
N GLN A 58 1.13 8.40 11.13
CA GLN A 58 -0.09 8.57 11.91
C GLN A 58 -0.85 7.25 12.15
N ILE A 59 -0.26 6.10 11.81
CA ILE A 59 -0.95 4.81 11.82
C ILE A 59 -1.56 4.46 13.18
N ASP A 60 -0.89 4.79 14.28
CA ASP A 60 -1.39 4.47 15.62
C ASP A 60 -2.73 5.17 15.94
N ASP A 61 -2.97 6.35 15.38
CA ASP A 61 -4.25 7.05 15.52
C ASP A 61 -5.34 6.41 14.68
N GLU A 62 -5.02 5.99 13.44
CA GLU A 62 -5.96 5.26 12.57
C GLU A 62 -6.41 3.93 13.21
N LEU A 63 -5.47 3.20 13.82
CA LEU A 63 -5.73 1.90 14.46
C LEU A 63 -6.65 1.99 15.68
N LYS A 64 -6.87 3.20 16.25
CA LYS A 64 -7.88 3.41 17.29
C LYS A 64 -9.30 3.21 16.76
N ASN A 65 -9.54 3.50 15.49
CA ASN A 65 -10.88 3.50 14.90
C ASN A 65 -11.06 2.43 13.81
N TYR A 66 -9.99 1.99 13.16
CA TYR A 66 -10.07 1.16 11.97
C TYR A 66 -9.13 -0.06 12.01
N GLN A 67 -9.48 -1.08 11.22
CA GLN A 67 -8.50 -2.04 10.71
C GLN A 67 -7.91 -1.47 9.42
N VAL A 68 -6.60 -1.25 9.38
CA VAL A 68 -5.93 -0.66 8.22
C VAL A 68 -5.30 -1.75 7.36
N ASN A 69 -5.66 -1.80 6.08
CA ASN A 69 -5.23 -2.82 5.14
C ASN A 69 -4.38 -2.17 4.03
N TYR A 70 -3.05 -2.27 4.15
CA TYR A 70 -2.14 -1.73 3.14
C TYR A 70 -2.04 -2.67 1.93
N ILE A 71 -2.22 -2.08 0.73
CA ILE A 71 -1.99 -2.70 -0.57
C ILE A 71 -0.90 -1.87 -1.27
N LEU A 72 0.29 -2.44 -1.43
CA LEU A 72 1.42 -1.72 -1.98
C LEU A 72 1.34 -1.67 -3.50
N THR A 73 1.16 -0.47 -4.04
CA THR A 73 0.97 -0.19 -5.47
C THR A 73 1.97 0.89 -5.90
N PRO A 74 3.26 0.54 -5.99
CA PRO A 74 4.32 1.51 -6.21
C PRO A 74 4.30 2.10 -7.62
N VAL A 75 4.59 3.39 -7.70
CA VAL A 75 4.67 4.22 -8.92
C VAL A 75 6.04 4.92 -9.07
N HIS A 76 6.88 4.94 -8.03
CA HIS A 76 8.19 5.60 -8.03
C HIS A 76 9.35 4.75 -8.60
N GLY A 77 9.04 3.77 -9.46
CA GLY A 77 10.05 2.98 -10.17
C GLY A 77 10.60 1.79 -9.38
N LYS A 78 11.71 1.21 -9.87
CA LYS A 78 12.18 -0.13 -9.48
C LYS A 78 12.42 -0.30 -7.98
N SER A 79 13.04 0.68 -7.32
CA SER A 79 13.34 0.63 -5.89
C SER A 79 12.07 0.53 -5.05
N ALA A 80 10.98 1.22 -5.44
CA ALA A 80 9.69 1.11 -4.77
C ALA A 80 9.06 -0.29 -4.90
N PHE A 81 9.21 -0.96 -6.05
CA PHE A 81 8.82 -2.37 -6.23
C PHE A 81 9.67 -3.31 -5.36
N GLU A 82 10.99 -3.12 -5.34
CA GLU A 82 11.91 -3.92 -4.52
C GLU A 82 11.58 -3.77 -3.02
N LYS A 83 11.37 -2.54 -2.54
CA LYS A 83 10.95 -2.27 -1.16
C LYS A 83 9.61 -2.92 -0.83
N SER A 84 8.63 -2.80 -1.72
CA SER A 84 7.31 -3.42 -1.54
C SER A 84 7.39 -4.94 -1.41
N ALA A 85 8.21 -5.58 -2.26
CA ALA A 85 8.44 -7.01 -2.22
C ALA A 85 9.07 -7.45 -0.88
N LEU A 86 10.05 -6.69 -0.39
CA LEU A 86 10.68 -6.95 0.91
C LEU A 86 9.73 -6.74 2.08
N ILE A 87 8.88 -5.71 2.03
CA ILE A 87 7.84 -5.49 3.04
C ILE A 87 6.92 -6.72 3.11
N TYR A 88 6.38 -7.18 1.97
CA TYR A 88 5.51 -8.36 1.98
C TYR A 88 6.23 -9.62 2.48
N LYS A 89 7.49 -9.83 2.06
CA LYS A 89 8.31 -10.97 2.49
C LYS A 89 8.57 -10.97 4.00
N GLU A 90 8.94 -9.83 4.56
CA GLU A 90 9.26 -9.70 5.99
C GLU A 90 7.98 -9.69 6.84
N ALA A 91 6.93 -8.99 6.41
CA ALA A 91 5.66 -8.88 7.13
C ALA A 91 4.95 -10.24 7.27
N LYS A 92 5.12 -11.16 6.30
CA LYS A 92 4.63 -12.56 6.41
C LYS A 92 5.17 -13.30 7.64
N LYS A 93 6.34 -12.89 8.16
CA LYS A 93 7.00 -13.49 9.33
C LYS A 93 6.72 -12.74 10.63
N ALA A 94 6.15 -11.54 10.55
CA ALA A 94 5.84 -10.70 11.70
C ALA A 94 4.68 -11.30 12.50
N LYS A 95 4.80 -11.28 13.83
CA LYS A 95 3.83 -11.91 14.74
C LYS A 95 2.74 -10.97 15.21
N ASN A 96 2.98 -9.66 15.12
CA ASN A 96 2.10 -8.62 15.65
C ASN A 96 2.24 -7.34 14.82
N ASP A 97 1.35 -6.39 15.08
CA ASP A 97 1.29 -5.16 14.30
C ASP A 97 2.49 -4.25 14.54
N LYS A 98 3.07 -4.26 15.74
CA LYS A 98 4.30 -3.51 16.03
C LYS A 98 5.46 -3.94 15.14
N GLU A 99 5.63 -5.25 14.93
CA GLU A 99 6.65 -5.79 14.01
C GLU A 99 6.36 -5.42 12.55
N LYS A 100 5.10 -5.51 12.11
CA LYS A 100 4.72 -5.10 10.73
C LYS A 100 4.95 -3.60 10.51
N ILE A 101 4.60 -2.76 11.47
CA ILE A 101 4.80 -1.30 11.43
C ILE A 101 6.30 -0.99 11.39
N ALA A 102 7.13 -1.70 12.16
CA ALA A 102 8.58 -1.52 12.10
C ALA A 102 9.15 -1.87 10.71
N ILE A 103 8.65 -2.93 10.07
CA ILE A 103 9.03 -3.31 8.70
C ILE A 103 8.59 -2.24 7.69
N LEU A 104 7.36 -1.75 7.80
CA LEU A 104 6.85 -0.66 6.96
C LEU A 104 7.74 0.59 7.12
N ASN A 105 7.99 1.05 8.36
CA ASN A 105 8.82 2.22 8.63
C ASN A 105 10.25 2.08 8.09
N LYS A 106 10.88 0.91 8.24
CA LYS A 106 12.21 0.63 7.69
C LYS A 106 12.27 0.89 6.18
N TYR A 107 11.31 0.39 5.42
CA TYR A 107 11.31 0.48 3.95
C TYR A 107 10.72 1.78 3.42
N TYR A 108 9.90 2.46 4.22
CA TYR A 108 9.38 3.78 3.91
C TYR A 108 10.38 4.90 4.24
N ASP A 109 11.46 4.63 4.99
CA ASP A 109 12.50 5.63 5.25
C ASP A 109 13.15 6.11 3.93
N ALA A 110 13.23 7.44 3.72
CA ALA A 110 13.90 8.03 2.56
C ALA A 110 15.40 7.77 2.58
N ASN A 111 15.96 7.55 3.76
CA ASN A 111 17.39 7.44 3.97
C ASN A 111 17.91 6.00 3.87
N ILE A 112 17.03 5.02 3.63
CA ILE A 112 17.46 3.63 3.43
C ILE A 112 18.30 3.56 2.15
N LYS A 113 19.61 3.29 2.31
CA LYS A 113 20.55 3.19 1.18
C LYS A 113 20.71 1.77 0.66
N ASN A 114 20.56 0.78 1.55
CA ASN A 114 20.83 -0.63 1.24
C ASN A 114 19.73 -1.51 1.82
N TYR A 115 19.32 -2.50 1.05
CA TYR A 115 18.40 -3.55 1.45
C TYR A 115 18.75 -4.86 0.72
N PRO A 116 18.29 -6.02 1.22
CA PRO A 116 18.58 -7.31 0.58
C PRO A 116 18.13 -7.34 -0.87
N LYS A 117 18.85 -8.11 -1.71
CA LYS A 117 18.41 -8.35 -3.10
C LYS A 117 17.05 -9.05 -3.10
N VAL A 118 16.21 -8.64 -4.04
CA VAL A 118 14.88 -9.20 -4.28
C VAL A 118 14.96 -10.15 -5.48
N SER A 119 14.28 -11.28 -5.40
CA SER A 119 14.18 -12.21 -6.53
C SER A 119 13.20 -11.71 -7.59
N ASP A 120 13.36 -12.18 -8.83
CA ASP A 120 12.44 -11.83 -9.93
C ASP A 120 11.01 -12.29 -9.65
N THR A 121 10.83 -13.41 -8.95
CA THR A 121 9.50 -13.90 -8.54
C THR A 121 8.82 -12.92 -7.58
N GLU A 122 9.53 -12.47 -6.54
CA GLU A 122 9.01 -11.51 -5.57
C GLU A 122 8.66 -10.17 -6.23
N LEU A 123 9.47 -9.71 -7.19
CA LEU A 123 9.17 -8.50 -7.97
C LEU A 123 7.95 -8.68 -8.86
N LYS A 124 7.82 -9.84 -9.52
CA LYS A 124 6.69 -10.14 -10.40
C LYS A 124 5.36 -10.18 -9.64
N GLU A 125 5.35 -10.65 -8.39
CA GLU A 125 4.14 -10.62 -7.53
C GLU A 125 3.67 -9.18 -7.30
N VAL A 126 4.57 -8.28 -6.89
CA VAL A 126 4.23 -6.87 -6.66
C VAL A 126 3.81 -6.18 -7.96
N PHE A 127 4.51 -6.45 -9.07
CA PHE A 127 4.14 -5.89 -10.37
C PHE A 127 2.76 -6.35 -10.84
N SER A 128 2.42 -7.63 -10.62
CA SER A 128 1.08 -8.16 -10.95
C SER A 128 -0.01 -7.50 -10.10
N LEU A 129 0.27 -7.26 -8.81
CA LEU A 129 -0.64 -6.53 -7.92
C LEU A 129 -0.86 -5.09 -8.38
N TYR A 130 0.22 -4.39 -8.74
CA TYR A 130 0.16 -3.05 -9.31
C TYR A 130 -0.68 -3.02 -10.60
N GLU A 131 -0.39 -3.90 -11.56
CA GLU A 131 -1.13 -3.99 -12.82
C GLU A 131 -2.61 -4.32 -12.63
N LYS A 132 -2.92 -5.20 -11.67
CA LYS A 132 -4.29 -5.52 -11.29
C LYS A 132 -5.06 -4.27 -10.87
N TYR A 133 -4.53 -3.46 -9.94
CA TYR A 133 -5.24 -2.25 -9.51
C TYR A 133 -5.18 -1.11 -10.53
N ARG A 134 -4.09 -1.02 -11.31
CA ARG A 134 -4.00 -0.09 -12.43
C ARG A 134 -5.11 -0.31 -13.45
N SER A 135 -5.38 -1.57 -13.80
CA SER A 135 -6.47 -1.94 -14.72
C SER A 135 -7.87 -1.57 -14.20
N LEU A 136 -8.01 -1.32 -12.89
CA LEU A 136 -9.25 -0.92 -12.23
C LEU A 136 -9.39 0.61 -12.09
N GLY A 137 -8.42 1.37 -12.61
CA GLY A 137 -8.43 2.83 -12.60
C GLY A 137 -7.54 3.46 -11.53
N LEU A 138 -6.63 2.69 -10.91
CA LEU A 138 -5.58 3.27 -10.06
C LEU A 138 -4.48 3.84 -10.97
N SER A 139 -4.56 5.15 -11.26
CA SER A 139 -3.68 5.86 -12.18
C SER A 139 -2.87 6.95 -11.49
#